data_AF-A0A917GIR3-F1
#
_entry.id   AF-A0A917GIR3-F1
#
_cell.length_a   1.000
_cell.length_b   1.000
_cell.length_c   1.000
_cell.angle_alpha   90.00
_cell.angle_beta   90.00
_cell.angle_gamma   90.00
#
_symmetry.space_group_name_H-M   'P 1'
#
loop_
_entity.id
_entity.type
_entity.pdbx_description
1 polymer ?
#
loop_
_entity_poly.entity_id
_entity_poly.type
_entity_poly.pdbx_seq_one_letter_code
_entity_poly.pdbx_strand_id
1 'polypeptide(L)' 'MRLKIVQQFPDFEERIDFLFQNDENFRDLCSDYDLCTSMILQRKIAEHKNKAEINEYETLQLILKEDIIKVLQSQT' A
#
# COMPACT_ATOMS: atom_id res chain seq x y z
N MET A 1 6.03 7.77 4.04
CA MET A 1 5.32 6.90 3.08
C MET A 1 6.28 6.14 2.17
N ARG A 2 7.07 6.81 1.31
CA ARG A 2 8.12 6.18 0.45
C ARG A 2 8.90 5.05 1.14
N LEU A 3 9.51 5.33 2.29
CA LEU A 3 10.31 4.34 3.04
C LEU A 3 9.54 3.06 3.37
N LYS A 4 8.24 3.15 3.69
CA LYS A 4 7.42 1.97 3.99
C LYS A 4 7.19 1.13 2.73
N ILE A 5 6.98 1.78 1.59
CA ILE A 5 6.78 1.09 0.30
C ILE A 5 8.09 0.42 -0.14
N VAL A 6 9.24 1.10 0.00
CA VAL A 6 10.56 0.48 -0.26
C VAL A 6 10.79 -0.75 0.64
N GLN A 7 10.39 -0.70 1.91
CA GLN A 7 10.48 -1.87 2.79
C GLN A 7 9.58 -3.04 2.35
N GLN A 8 8.44 -2.77 1.70
CA GLN A 8 7.56 -3.80 1.17
C GLN A 8 8.03 -4.36 -0.18
N PHE A 9 8.75 -3.56 -0.97
CA PHE A 9 9.20 -3.90 -2.33
C PHE A 9 10.66 -3.46 -2.54
N PRO A 10 11.62 -4.04 -1.80
CA PRO A 10 13.01 -3.58 -1.78
C PRO A 10 13.67 -3.69 -3.16
N ASP A 11 13.30 -4.70 -3.96
CA ASP A 11 13.85 -4.93 -5.30
C ASP A 11 13.50 -3.83 -6.30
N PHE A 12 12.58 -2.92 -5.94
CA PHE A 12 12.10 -1.84 -6.80
C PHE A 12 12.49 -0.45 -6.30
N GLU A 13 13.45 -0.31 -5.37
CA GLU A 13 13.77 0.98 -4.73
C GLU A 13 13.99 2.12 -5.74
N GLU A 14 14.85 1.93 -6.76
CA GLU A 14 15.12 2.96 -7.76
C GLU A 14 13.86 3.35 -8.56
N ARG A 15 13.01 2.37 -8.88
CA ARG A 15 11.76 2.59 -9.60
C ARG A 15 10.74 3.31 -8.73
N ILE A 16 10.65 2.94 -7.46
CA ILE A 16 9.82 3.60 -6.45
C ILE A 16 10.24 5.06 -6.34
N ASP A 17 11.54 5.37 -6.33
CA ASP A 17 12.05 6.75 -6.25
C ASP A 17 11.66 7.58 -7.45
N PHE A 18 11.87 7.02 -8.64
CA PHE A 18 11.48 7.66 -9.87
C PHE A 18 9.97 7.95 -9.89
N LEU A 19 9.13 6.96 -9.59
CA LEU A 19 7.67 7.13 -9.61
C LEU A 19 7.20 8.07 -8.50
N PHE A 20 7.76 8.01 -7.30
CA PHE A 20 7.40 8.95 -6.22
C PHE A 20 7.66 10.40 -6.61
N GLN A 21 8.72 10.68 -7.38
CA GLN A 21 9.03 12.04 -7.82
C GLN A 21 8.15 12.48 -9.00
N ASN A 22 7.83 11.56 -9.92
CA ASN A 22 7.29 11.91 -11.24
C ASN A 22 5.82 11.54 -11.46
N ASP A 23 5.22 10.69 -10.62
CA ASP A 23 3.87 10.17 -10.80
C ASP A 23 3.01 10.44 -9.55
N GLU A 24 2.04 11.35 -9.69
CA GLU A 24 1.07 11.68 -8.63
C GLU A 24 0.14 10.51 -8.32
N ASN A 25 -0.33 9.80 -9.35
CA ASN A 25 -1.22 8.65 -9.16
C ASN A 25 -0.52 7.54 -8.38
N PHE A 26 0.77 7.33 -8.61
CA PHE A 26 1.55 6.38 -7.83
C PHE A 26 1.67 6.80 -6.35
N ARG A 27 1.87 8.10 -6.08
CA ARG A 27 1.89 8.61 -4.70
C ARG A 27 0.55 8.43 -4.00
N ASP A 28 -0.55 8.68 -4.69
CA ASP A 28 -1.90 8.52 -4.15
C ASP A 28 -2.19 7.04 -3.86
N LEU A 29 -1.84 6.14 -4.79
CA LEU A 29 -1.96 4.70 -4.59
C LEU A 29 -1.16 4.21 -3.38
N CYS A 30 0.07 4.71 -3.20
CA CYS A 30 0.87 4.40 -2.02
C CYS A 30 0.24 4.97 -0.72
N SER A 31 -0.45 6.11 -0.82
CA SER A 31 -1.16 6.73 0.30
C SER A 31 -2.36 5.91 0.73
N ASP A 32 -3.15 5.44 -0.22
CA ASP A 32 -4.29 4.57 0.03
C ASP A 32 -3.85 3.24 0.67
N TYR A 33 -2.73 2.68 0.21
CA TYR A 33 -2.15 1.48 0.81
C TYR A 33 -1.70 1.69 2.26
N ASP A 34 -1.02 2.80 2.57
CA ASP A 34 -0.57 3.10 3.95
C ASP A 34 -1.76 3.39 4.88
N LEU A 35 -2.78 4.09 4.37
CA LEU A 35 -4.02 4.34 5.10
C LEU A 35 -4.75 3.03 5.41
N CYS A 36 -4.93 2.16 4.41
CA CYS A 36 -5.56 0.86 4.57
C CYS A 36 -4.83 0.01 5.61
N THR A 37 -3.50 -0.05 5.53
CA THR A 37 -2.65 -0.75 6.51
C THR A 37 -2.83 -0.21 7.93
N SER A 38 -2.93 1.12 8.07
CA SER A 38 -3.16 1.78 9.36
C SER A 38 -4.55 1.47 9.93
N MET A 39 -5.58 1.44 9.08
CA MET A 39 -6.95 1.07 9.49
C MET A 39 -7.03 -0.37 10.00
N ILE A 40 -6.36 -1.31 9.32
CA ILE A 40 -6.26 -2.70 9.78
C ILE A 40 -5.63 -2.77 11.16
N LEU A 41 -4.51 -2.07 11.36
CA LEU A 41 -3.80 -2.07 12.64
C LEU A 41 -4.66 -1.49 13.77
N GLN A 42 -5.28 -0.33 13.55
CA GLN A 42 -6.15 0.31 14.53
C GLN A 42 -7.31 -0.61 14.94
N ARG A 43 -7.94 -1.29 13.97
CA ARG A 43 -9.04 -2.22 14.24
C ARG A 43 -8.60 -3.51 14.93
N LYS A 44 -7.39 -3.99 14.65
CA LYS A 44 -6.82 -5.16 15.35
C LYS A 44 -6.49 -4.86 16.82
N ILE A 45 -6.16 -3.61 17.14
CA ILE A 45 -5.84 -3.15 18.50
C ILE A 45 -7.12 -2.82 19.30
N ALA A 46 -8.18 -2.36 18.64
CA ALA A 46 -9.45 -2.04 19.30
C ALA A 46 -10.08 -3.25 20.03
N GLU A 47 -10.67 -3.01 21.20
CA GLU A 47 -11.30 -4.04 22.05
C GLU A 47 -12.47 -4.76 21.36
N HIS A 48 -13.15 -4.09 20.43
CA HIS A 48 -14.22 -4.66 19.61
C HIS A 48 -13.70 -5.00 18.21
N LYS A 49 -13.06 -6.16 18.08
CA LYS A 49 -12.57 -6.69 16.80
C LYS A 49 -13.75 -7.05 15.89
N ASN A 50 -14.18 -6.12 15.04
CA ASN A 50 -15.09 -6.42 13.95
C ASN A 50 -14.33 -7.20 12.86
N LYS A 51 -14.34 -8.53 12.95
CA LYS A 51 -13.61 -9.41 12.02
C LYS A 51 -14.04 -9.22 10.56
N ALA A 52 -15.31 -8.96 10.30
CA ALA A 52 -15.81 -8.77 8.94
C ALA A 52 -15.16 -7.54 8.29
N GLU A 53 -15.16 -6.42 9.02
CA GLU A 53 -14.56 -5.17 8.56
C GLU A 53 -13.03 -5.28 8.41
N ILE A 54 -12.36 -5.99 9.33
CA ILE A 54 -10.92 -6.26 9.19
C ILE A 54 -10.65 -7.05 7.90
N ASN A 55 -11.45 -8.07 7.59
CA ASN A 55 -11.30 -8.86 6.36
C ASN A 55 -11.52 -8.01 5.09
N GLU A 56 -12.46 -7.05 5.12
CA GLU A 56 -12.68 -6.13 4.01
C GLU A 56 -11.44 -5.26 3.75
N TYR A 57 -10.85 -4.68 4.80
CA TYR A 57 -9.62 -3.92 4.66
C TYR A 57 -8.44 -4.79 4.23
N GLU A 58 -8.31 -6.03 4.74
CA GLU A 58 -7.25 -6.96 4.30
C GLU A 58 -7.38 -7.31 2.82
N THR A 59 -8.61 -7.49 2.34
CA THR A 59 -8.90 -7.70 0.91
C THR A 59 -8.51 -6.48 0.09
N LEU A 60 -8.90 -5.28 0.53
CA LEU A 60 -8.52 -4.03 -0.13
C LEU A 60 -7.00 -3.83 -0.15
N GLN A 61 -6.31 -4.15 0.95
CA GLN A 61 -4.85 -4.07 1.04
C GLN A 61 -4.17 -4.99 0.01
N LEU A 62 -4.72 -6.19 -0.22
CA LEU A 62 -4.21 -7.10 -1.25
C LEU A 62 -4.37 -6.51 -2.65
N ILE A 63 -5.55 -5.95 -2.97
CA ILE A 63 -5.82 -5.31 -4.27
C ILE A 63 -4.85 -4.14 -4.50
N LEU A 64 -4.72 -3.24 -3.52
CA LEU A 64 -3.79 -2.11 -3.61
C LEU A 64 -2.33 -2.57 -3.78
N LYS A 65 -1.95 -3.65 -3.09
CA LYS A 65 -0.62 -4.26 -3.23
C LYS A 65 -0.39 -4.77 -4.66
N GLU A 66 -1.36 -5.47 -5.24
CA GLU A 66 -1.28 -5.95 -6.62
C GLU A 66 -1.19 -4.81 -7.62
N ASP A 67 -1.94 -3.73 -7.41
CA ASP A 67 -1.90 -2.56 -8.30
C ASP A 67 -0.55 -1.83 -8.20
N ILE A 68 0.02 -1.70 -7.00
CA ILE A 68 1.39 -1.19 -6.84
C ILE A 68 2.38 -2.06 -7.62
N ILE A 69 2.29 -3.40 -7.49
CA ILE A 69 3.18 -4.32 -8.22
C ILE A 69 3.04 -4.14 -9.73
N LYS A 70 1.81 -4.02 -10.27
CA LYS A 70 1.59 -3.78 -11.70
C LYS A 70 2.25 -2.48 -12.17
N VAL A 71 2.13 -1.41 -11.41
CA VAL A 71 2.79 -0.13 -11.74
C VAL A 71 4.31 -0.30 -11.70
N LEU A 72 4.86 -0.97 -10.68
CA LEU A 72 6.30 -1.21 -10.56
C LEU A 72 6.87 -2.09 -11.69
N GLN A 73 6.09 -3.06 -12.17
CA GLN A 73 6.48 -3.96 -13.26
C GLN A 73 6.19 -3.41 -14.66
N SER A 74 5.38 -2.36 -14.76
CA SER A 74 5.09 -1.74 -16.05
C SER A 74 6.35 -1.13 -16.66
N GLN A 75 6.69 -1.56 -17.88
CA GLN A 75 7.75 -0.94 -18.67
C GLN A 75 7.26 0.43 -19.15
N THR A 76 7.88 1.49 -18.64
CA THR A 76 7.90 2.81 -19.30
C THR A 76 9.15 2.93 -20.13
#